data_AF-A0A2N6UB10-F1
#
_entry.id   AF-A0A2N6UB10-F1
#
_cell.length_a   1.000
_cell.length_b   1.000
_cell.length_c   1.000
_cell.angle_alpha   90.00
_cell.angle_beta   90.00
_cell.angle_gamma   90.00
#
_symmetry.space_group_name_H-M   'P 1'
#
loop_
_entity.id
_entity.type
_entity.pdbx_description
1 polymer ?
#
loop_
_entity_poly.entity_id
_entity_poly.type
_entity_poly.pdbx_seq_one_letter_code
_entity_poly.pdbx_strand_id
1 'polypeptide(L)'
;MWKGEKVIYHYHIWKIELNKKLDKIFLLQLLEEDKKQILSNVTGSTMVHITKSGMEEKNVIIPENIYEQQKIGIFFKKIDEMIQLQQSKVNKLKDIKSAYLSEMFPKEGEKYPKRRFEGFTEPWKTIKMREVFSTVLSGNRLPKTSLR
;
A
#
# COMPACT_ATOMS: atom_id res chain seq x y z
N MET A 1 11.70 14.03 4.37
CA MET A 1 12.04 15.16 5.27
C MET A 1 11.54 14.83 6.66
N TRP A 2 12.42 14.80 7.65
CA TRP A 2 11.99 14.60 9.02
C TRP A 2 11.12 15.79 9.46
N LYS A 3 9.90 15.50 9.93
CA LYS A 3 8.93 16.48 10.43
C LYS A 3 8.49 16.15 11.88
N GLY A 4 9.12 15.16 12.49
CA GLY A 4 8.82 14.76 13.87
C GLY A 4 9.58 15.61 14.88
N GLU A 5 9.54 15.19 16.13
CA GLU A 5 10.24 15.84 17.24
C GLU A 5 11.76 15.76 17.13
N LYS A 6 12.46 16.25 18.14
CA LYS A 6 13.93 16.27 18.21
C LYS A 6 14.49 14.86 18.06
N VAL A 7 15.31 14.64 17.03
CA VAL A 7 16.02 13.38 16.81
C VAL A 7 17.48 13.56 17.17
N ILE A 8 18.04 12.57 17.86
CA ILE A 8 19.47 12.48 18.12
C ILE A 8 20.10 11.73 16.95
N TYR A 9 21.12 12.32 16.34
CA TYR A 9 21.88 11.64 15.29
C TYR A 9 22.58 10.40 15.88
N HIS A 10 22.46 9.29 15.17
CA HIS A 10 23.10 8.02 15.51
C HIS A 10 23.97 7.58 14.31
N TYR A 11 24.84 6.57 14.49
CA TYR A 11 25.84 6.18 13.48
C TYR A 11 25.25 5.69 12.14
N HIS A 12 23.95 5.37 12.10
CA HIS A 12 23.21 4.99 10.89
C HIS A 12 22.33 6.11 10.31
N ILE A 13 22.45 7.34 10.80
CA ILE A 13 21.69 8.49 10.32
C ILE A 13 22.67 9.52 9.76
N TRP A 14 22.61 9.75 8.46
CA TRP A 14 23.43 10.77 7.80
C TRP A 14 22.61 12.00 7.45
N LYS A 15 23.12 13.16 7.81
CA LYS A 15 22.58 14.45 7.37
C LYS A 15 23.20 14.77 6.01
N ILE A 16 22.35 15.03 5.03
CA ILE A 16 22.77 15.52 3.71
C ILE A 16 22.61 17.03 3.70
N GLU A 17 23.70 17.74 3.43
CA GLU A 17 23.70 19.19 3.25
C GLU A 17 23.67 19.50 1.76
N LEU A 18 22.67 20.29 1.35
CA LEU A 18 22.40 20.54 -0.07
C LEU A 18 23.08 21.82 -0.54
N ASN A 19 23.66 21.75 -1.73
CA ASN A 19 24.08 22.92 -2.48
C ASN A 19 22.85 23.60 -3.10
N LYS A 20 22.92 24.92 -3.35
CA LYS A 20 21.87 25.72 -4.00
C LYS A 20 21.49 25.24 -5.41
N LYS A 21 22.33 24.41 -6.04
CA LYS A 21 22.11 23.82 -7.37
C LYS A 21 21.19 22.59 -7.37
N LEU A 22 20.82 22.06 -6.20
CA LEU A 22 20.04 20.84 -6.08
C LEU A 22 18.76 21.09 -5.30
N ASP A 23 17.62 20.77 -5.91
CA ASP A 23 16.32 20.88 -5.26
C ASP A 23 16.12 19.73 -4.27
N LYS A 24 15.56 20.08 -3.11
CA LYS A 24 15.37 19.15 -2.00
C LYS A 24 14.31 18.08 -2.28
N ILE A 25 13.24 18.45 -2.98
CA ILE A 25 12.14 17.53 -3.29
C ILE A 25 12.58 16.60 -4.41
N PHE A 26 13.29 17.13 -5.41
CA PHE A 26 13.92 16.33 -6.44
C PHE A 26 14.90 15.28 -5.88
N LEU A 27 15.80 15.69 -4.99
CA LEU A 27 16.73 14.74 -4.35
C LEU A 27 15.98 13.66 -3.57
N LEU A 28 14.89 14.02 -2.87
CA LEU A 28 14.08 13.03 -2.15
C LEU A 28 13.56 11.96 -3.11
N GLN A 29 13.05 12.36 -4.28
CA GLN A 29 12.59 11.43 -5.30
C GLN A 29 13.69 10.49 -5.79
N LEU A 30 14.90 11.03 -6.01
CA LEU A 30 16.06 10.26 -6.45
C LEU A 30 16.48 9.22 -5.40
N LEU A 31 16.53 9.61 -4.13
CA LEU A 31 16.85 8.71 -3.02
C LEU A 31 15.78 7.62 -2.82
N GLU A 32 14.51 7.93 -3.10
CA GLU A 32 13.45 6.93 -3.06
C GLU A 32 13.57 5.90 -4.17
N GLU A 33 13.96 6.32 -5.38
CA GLU A 33 14.24 5.39 -6.47
C GLU A 33 15.46 4.53 -6.16
N ASP A 34 16.53 5.14 -5.64
CA ASP A 34 17.73 4.42 -5.20
C ASP A 34 17.42 3.35 -4.15
N LYS A 35 16.56 3.70 -3.18
CA LYS A 35 16.07 2.75 -2.18
C LYS A 35 15.37 1.56 -2.85
N LYS A 36 14.52 1.79 -3.86
CA LYS A 36 13.83 0.70 -4.59
C LYS A 36 14.82 -0.19 -5.31
N GLN A 37 15.80 0.38 -6.01
CA GLN A 37 16.84 -0.37 -6.73
C GLN A 37 17.69 -1.23 -5.79
N ILE A 38 18.09 -0.67 -4.64
CA ILE A 38 18.85 -1.40 -3.63
C ILE A 38 18.01 -2.55 -3.08
N LEU A 39 16.72 -2.33 -2.80
CA LEU A 39 15.82 -3.37 -2.31
C LEU A 39 15.55 -4.47 -3.35
N SER A 40 15.46 -4.15 -4.65
CA SER A 40 15.22 -5.13 -5.71
C SER A 40 16.45 -6.01 -6.00
N ASN A 41 17.65 -5.47 -5.82
CA ASN A 41 18.90 -6.19 -6.10
C ASN A 41 19.31 -7.15 -4.97
N VAL A 42 18.66 -7.07 -3.80
CA VAL A 42 18.95 -7.96 -2.67
C VAL A 42 18.13 -9.24 -2.82
N THR A 43 18.72 -10.23 -3.48
CA THR A 43 18.16 -11.58 -3.63
C THR A 43 18.57 -12.43 -2.41
N GLY A 44 17.62 -12.75 -1.52
CA GLY A 44 17.80 -13.76 -0.46
C GLY A 44 18.37 -13.25 0.87
N SER A 45 17.50 -13.20 1.89
CA SER A 45 17.70 -13.16 3.37
C SER A 45 18.83 -12.35 4.03
N THR A 46 19.62 -11.56 3.29
CA THR A 46 20.75 -10.82 3.85
C THR A 46 20.33 -9.39 4.19
N MET A 47 20.65 -8.95 5.40
CA MET A 47 20.40 -7.58 5.87
C MET A 47 21.00 -6.56 4.89
N VAL A 48 20.16 -5.66 4.37
CA VAL A 48 20.59 -4.61 3.44
C VAL A 48 21.46 -3.62 4.19
N HIS A 49 22.76 -3.61 3.88
CA HIS A 49 23.72 -2.66 4.45
C HIS A 49 24.20 -1.71 3.35
N ILE A 50 24.02 -0.42 3.58
CA ILE A 50 24.53 0.64 2.70
C ILE A 50 25.72 1.29 3.42
N THR A 51 26.88 1.33 2.78
CA THR A 51 28.06 2.03 3.32
C THR A 51 28.00 3.52 2.96
N LYS A 52 28.58 4.36 3.82
CA LYS A 52 28.65 5.80 3.58
C LYS A 52 29.44 6.10 2.29
N SER A 53 30.59 5.46 2.14
CA SER A 53 31.45 5.61 0.95
C SER A 53 30.72 5.24 -0.34
N GLY A 54 29.97 4.14 -0.35
CA GLY A 54 29.20 3.73 -1.53
C GLY A 54 28.12 4.72 -1.96
N MET A 55 27.57 5.48 -1.01
CA MET A 55 26.63 6.57 -1.33
C MET A 55 27.35 7.84 -1.82
N GLU A 56 28.53 8.15 -1.29
CA GLU A 56 29.32 9.31 -1.70
C GLU A 56 29.97 9.15 -3.09
N GLU A 57 30.35 7.93 -3.46
CA GLU A 57 30.94 7.61 -4.77
C GLU A 57 29.90 7.48 -5.90
N LYS A 58 28.61 7.51 -5.55
CA LYS A 58 27.55 7.27 -6.52
C LYS A 58 27.39 8.46 -7.47
N ASN A 59 27.60 8.18 -8.75
CA ASN A 59 27.31 9.14 -9.81
C ASN A 59 25.83 9.09 -10.20
N VAL A 60 25.19 10.25 -10.22
CA VAL A 60 23.80 10.43 -10.63
C VAL A 60 23.71 11.53 -11.67
N ILE A 61 22.87 11.31 -12.68
CA ILE A 61 22.58 12.32 -13.70
C ILE A 61 21.45 13.19 -13.17
N ILE A 62 21.70 14.49 -13.09
CA ILE A 62 20.71 15.47 -12.63
C ILE A 62 20.55 16.58 -13.66
N PRO A 63 19.34 17.14 -13.87
CA PRO A 63 19.16 18.33 -14.69
C PRO A 63 19.92 19.51 -14.09
N GLU A 64 20.64 20.29 -14.90
CA GLU A 64 21.38 21.47 -14.39
C GLU A 64 20.44 22.59 -13.95
N ASN A 65 19.22 22.64 -14.52
CA ASN A 65 18.24 23.67 -14.23
C ASN A 65 17.43 23.34 -12.97
N ILE A 66 17.55 24.21 -11.95
CA ILE A 66 16.82 24.07 -10.68
C ILE A 66 15.29 24.12 -10.85
N TYR A 67 14.79 24.91 -11.79
CA TYR A 67 13.36 25.03 -12.05
C TYR A 67 12.79 23.73 -12.63
N GLU A 68 13.54 23.05 -13.49
CA GLU A 68 13.17 21.74 -14.01
C GLU A 68 13.13 20.70 -12.88
N GLN A 69 14.17 20.66 -12.04
CA GLN A 69 14.20 19.78 -10.87
C GLN A 69 12.98 19.99 -9.95
N GLN A 70 12.61 21.24 -9.67
CA GLN A 70 11.43 21.57 -8.88
C GLN A 70 10.14 21.09 -9.53
N LYS A 71 9.97 21.27 -10.83
CA LYS A 71 8.78 20.80 -11.56
C LYS A 71 8.65 19.28 -11.49
N ILE A 72 9.76 18.57 -11.71
CA ILE A 72 9.81 17.11 -11.62
C ILE A 72 9.48 16.66 -10.19
N GLY A 73 10.13 17.25 -9.18
CA GLY A 73 9.91 16.91 -7.77
C GLY A 73 8.46 17.14 -7.32
N ILE A 74 7.87 18.29 -7.69
CA ILE A 74 6.47 18.60 -7.38
C ILE A 74 5.51 17.64 -8.08
N PHE A 75 5.80 17.27 -9.33
CA PHE A 75 4.97 16.35 -10.10
C PHE A 75 4.87 14.98 -9.41
N PHE A 76 6.01 14.36 -9.06
CA PHE A 76 6.02 13.08 -8.36
C PHE A 76 5.42 13.17 -6.96
N LYS A 77 5.73 14.22 -6.21
CA LYS A 77 5.12 14.46 -4.90
C LYS A 77 3.59 14.49 -4.97
N LYS A 78 3.02 15.12 -6.00
CA LYS A 78 1.57 15.16 -6.21
C LYS A 78 1.00 13.78 -6.47
N ILE A 79 1.70 12.94 -7.24
CA ILE A 79 1.29 11.55 -7.48
C ILE A 79 1.28 10.76 -6.17
N ASP A 80 2.33 10.87 -5.36
CA ASP A 80 2.40 10.17 -4.08
C ASP A 80 1.29 10.61 -3.12
N GLU A 81 1.00 11.91 -3.05
CA GLU A 81 -0.12 12.45 -2.27
C GLU A 81 -1.48 11.89 -2.75
N MET A 82 -1.68 11.80 -4.07
CA MET A 82 -2.91 11.21 -4.63
C MET A 82 -3.03 9.71 -4.31
N ILE A 83 -1.94 8.96 -4.38
CA ILE A 83 -1.91 7.54 -4.02
C ILE A 83 -2.24 7.37 -2.53
N GLN A 84 -1.62 8.15 -1.66
CA GLN A 84 -1.88 8.11 -0.21
C GLN A 84 -3.34 8.43 0.11
N LEU A 85 -3.91 9.46 -0.52
CA LEU A 85 -5.31 9.82 -0.36
C LEU A 85 -6.24 8.68 -0.79
N GLN A 86 -5.97 8.07 -1.94
CA GLN A 86 -6.76 6.95 -2.45
C GLN A 86 -6.64 5.73 -1.55
N GLN A 87 -5.45 5.41 -1.04
CA GLN A 87 -5.25 4.31 -0.11
C GLN A 87 -6.00 4.53 1.21
N SER A 88 -6.00 5.77 1.73
CA SER A 88 -6.80 6.13 2.90
C SER A 88 -8.29 5.92 2.66
N LYS A 89 -8.81 6.32 1.49
CA LYS A 89 -10.21 6.09 1.11
C LYS A 89 -10.54 4.59 1.03
N VAL A 90 -9.68 3.79 0.42
CA VAL A 90 -9.85 2.33 0.32
C VAL A 90 -9.88 1.69 1.71
N ASN A 91 -8.97 2.09 2.60
CA ASN A 91 -8.92 1.56 3.97
C ASN A 91 -10.21 1.90 4.74
N LYS A 92 -10.65 3.17 4.69
CA LYS A 92 -11.92 3.59 5.30
C LYS A 92 -13.12 2.79 4.78
N LEU A 93 -13.18 2.54 3.47
CA LEU A 93 -14.25 1.72 2.89
C LEU A 93 -14.19 0.26 3.33
N LYS A 94 -13.00 -0.31 3.50
CA LYS A 94 -12.83 -1.66 4.05
C LYS A 94 -13.29 -1.73 5.51
N ASP A 95 -12.97 -0.73 6.31
CA ASP A 95 -13.38 -0.65 7.72
C ASP A 95 -14.90 -0.54 7.83
N ILE A 96 -15.52 0.36 7.06
CA ILE A 96 -16.98 0.51 6.99
C ILE A 96 -17.63 -0.79 6.52
N LYS A 97 -17.11 -1.41 5.47
CA LYS A 97 -17.62 -2.70 4.96
C LYS A 97 -17.57 -3.78 6.05
N SER A 98 -16.46 -3.88 6.78
CA SER A 98 -16.29 -4.84 7.86
C SER A 98 -17.28 -4.59 9.00
N ALA A 99 -17.40 -3.34 9.43
CA ALA A 99 -18.33 -2.94 10.48
C ALA A 99 -19.79 -3.22 10.10
N TYR A 100 -20.22 -2.81 8.89
CA TYR A 100 -21.58 -3.07 8.42
C TYR A 100 -21.86 -4.54 8.24
N LEU A 101 -20.91 -5.32 7.72
CA LEU A 101 -21.09 -6.77 7.60
C LEU A 101 -21.30 -7.41 8.98
N SER A 102 -20.52 -7.01 9.98
CA SER A 102 -20.70 -7.48 11.36
C SER A 102 -22.04 -7.07 11.97
N GLU A 103 -22.61 -5.94 11.55
CA GLU A 103 -23.92 -5.47 12.02
C GLU A 103 -25.09 -6.07 11.24
N MET A 104 -24.85 -6.62 10.05
CA MET A 104 -25.86 -7.22 9.16
C MET A 104 -26.23 -8.66 9.55
N PHE A 105 -25.40 -9.33 10.36
CA PHE A 105 -25.70 -10.64 10.90
C PHE A 105 -26.06 -10.55 12.40
N PRO A 106 -26.98 -11.39 12.90
CA PRO A 106 -27.31 -11.43 14.32
C PRO A 106 -26.12 -11.91 15.15
N LYS A 107 -26.02 -11.44 16.39
CA LYS A 107 -25.10 -12.02 17.37
C LYS A 107 -25.60 -13.38 17.85
N GLU A 108 -24.72 -14.11 18.53
CA GLU A 108 -25.09 -15.38 19.15
C GLU A 108 -26.29 -15.21 20.09
N GLY A 109 -27.34 -16.00 19.86
CA GLY A 109 -28.61 -15.92 20.60
C GLY A 109 -29.63 -14.91 20.05
N GLU A 110 -29.26 -14.01 19.13
CA GLU A 110 -30.17 -13.06 18.49
C GLU A 110 -30.68 -13.57 17.13
N LYS A 111 -31.87 -13.12 16.71
CA LYS A 111 -32.45 -13.44 15.38
C LYS A 111 -32.54 -12.23 14.46
N TYR A 112 -32.40 -11.02 15.01
CA TYR A 112 -32.47 -9.77 14.26
C TYR A 112 -31.09 -9.09 14.28
N PRO A 113 -30.58 -8.66 13.11
CA PRO A 113 -29.32 -7.94 13.04
C PRO A 113 -29.53 -6.46 13.41
N LYS A 114 -28.44 -5.76 13.71
CA LYS A 114 -28.46 -4.33 14.02
C LYS A 114 -28.76 -3.45 12.81
N ARG A 115 -28.34 -3.89 11.62
CA ARG A 115 -28.65 -3.25 10.33
C ARG A 115 -29.21 -4.25 9.35
N ARG A 116 -30.09 -3.76 8.48
CA ARG A 116 -30.66 -4.54 7.40
C ARG A 116 -31.02 -3.69 6.21
N PHE A 117 -31.07 -4.31 5.03
CA PHE A 117 -31.65 -3.68 3.85
C PHE A 117 -33.15 -3.49 4.04
N GLU A 118 -33.66 -2.41 3.46
CA GLU A 118 -35.07 -2.11 3.43
C GLU A 118 -35.86 -3.25 2.75
N GLY A 119 -37.03 -3.59 3.30
CA GLY A 119 -37.85 -4.71 2.85
C GLY A 119 -37.48 -6.09 3.41
N PHE A 120 -36.36 -6.25 4.14
CA PHE A 120 -35.99 -7.51 4.79
C PHE A 120 -36.23 -7.43 6.30
N THR A 121 -37.46 -7.65 6.75
CA THR A 121 -37.83 -7.57 8.18
C THR A 121 -37.84 -8.91 8.91
N GLU A 122 -37.92 -10.03 8.18
CA GLU A 122 -38.09 -11.38 8.75
C GLU A 122 -36.88 -11.89 9.54
N PRO A 123 -37.03 -12.59 10.68
CA PRO A 123 -35.90 -13.06 11.49
C PRO A 123 -34.95 -13.96 10.69
N TRP A 124 -33.65 -13.92 11.01
CA TRP A 124 -32.69 -14.87 10.46
C TRP A 124 -33.06 -16.30 10.86
N LYS A 125 -32.93 -17.22 9.89
CA LYS A 125 -33.18 -18.65 10.07
C LYS A 125 -31.93 -19.41 9.64
N THR A 126 -31.51 -20.36 10.46
CA THR A 126 -30.43 -21.28 10.11
C THR A 126 -31.01 -22.40 9.27
N ILE A 127 -30.60 -22.48 8.00
CA ILE A 127 -31.04 -23.50 7.05
C ILE A 127 -29.81 -24.32 6.68
N LYS A 128 -29.95 -25.65 6.55
CA LYS A 128 -28.80 -26.48 6.16
C LYS A 128 -28.47 -26.20 4.69
N MET A 129 -27.18 -26.07 4.38
CA MET A 129 -26.73 -25.74 3.02
C MET A 129 -27.33 -26.68 1.95
N ARG A 130 -27.46 -27.99 2.25
CA ARG A 130 -28.06 -29.01 1.37
C ARG A 130 -29.55 -28.79 1.04
N GLU A 131 -30.26 -27.99 1.84
CA GLU A 131 -31.69 -27.70 1.64
C GLU A 131 -31.87 -26.52 0.68
N VAL A 132 -30.81 -25.70 0.49
CA VAL A 132 -30.80 -24.53 -0.40
C VAL A 132 -30.08 -24.85 -1.71
N PHE A 133 -29.01 -25.62 -1.66
CA PHE A 133 -28.20 -25.99 -2.82
C PHE A 133 -28.38 -27.47 -3.13
N SER A 134 -28.64 -27.79 -4.41
CA SER A 134 -28.47 -29.15 -4.91
C SER A 134 -26.97 -29.50 -4.96
N THR A 135 -26.63 -30.73 -4.58
CA THR A 135 -25.24 -31.19 -4.61
C THR A 135 -24.72 -31.19 -6.05
N VAL A 136 -23.78 -30.28 -6.37
CA VAL A 136 -23.01 -30.34 -7.62
C VAL A 136 -21.79 -31.23 -7.37
N LEU A 137 -21.92 -32.53 -7.69
CA LEU A 137 -20.84 -33.51 -7.55
C LEU A 137 -19.71 -33.33 -8.58
N SER A 138 -20.00 -32.65 -9.69
CA SER A 138 -19.03 -32.35 -10.74
C SER A 138 -19.29 -30.97 -11.33
N GLY A 139 -18.36 -30.04 -11.11
CA GLY A 139 -18.15 -28.99 -12.11
C GLY A 139 -17.54 -29.64 -13.35
N ASN A 140 -17.96 -29.28 -14.55
CA ASN A 140 -17.24 -29.62 -15.77
C ASN A 140 -15.82 -29.06 -15.67
N ARG A 141 -14.88 -29.83 -15.11
CA ARG A 141 -13.46 -29.53 -15.24
C ARG A 141 -13.15 -29.66 -16.73
N LEU A 142 -12.77 -28.54 -17.35
CA LEU A 142 -12.19 -28.60 -18.69
C LEU A 142 -11.05 -29.64 -18.68
N PRO A 143 -11.06 -30.65 -19.56
CA PRO A 143 -9.99 -31.63 -19.61
C PRO A 143 -8.65 -30.92 -19.82
N LYS A 144 -7.60 -31.29 -19.08
CA LYS A 144 -6.23 -30.75 -19.26
C LYS A 144 -5.69 -30.94 -20.68
N THR A 145 -6.30 -31.83 -21.47
CA THR A 145 -6.01 -32.08 -22.88
C THR A 145 -6.52 -31.00 -23.83
N SER A 146 -7.37 -30.08 -23.38
CA SER A 146 -7.97 -29.01 -24.22
C SER A 146 -7.07 -27.76 -24.35
N LEU A 147 -5.87 -27.78 -23.77
CA LEU A 147 -4.89 -26.68 -23.77
C LEU A 147 -3.60 -27.07 -24.53
N ARG A 148 -3.74 -27.78 -25.64
CA ARG A 148 -2.63 -28.03 -26.57
C ARG A 148 -2.89 -27.36 -27.90
#